data_AF-A0A4Y3W9P7-F1
#
_entry.id   AF-A0A4Y3W9P7-F1
#
_cell.length_a   1.000
_cell.length_b   1.000
_cell.length_c   1.000
_cell.angle_alpha   90.00
_cell.angle_beta   90.00
_cell.angle_gamma   90.00
#
_symmetry.space_group_name_H-M   'P 1'
#
loop_
_entity.id
_entity.type
_entity.pdbx_description
1 polymer ?
#
loop_
_entity_poly.entity_id
_entity_poly.type
_entity_poly.pdbx_seq_one_letter_code
_entity_poly.pdbx_strand_id
1 'polypeptide(L)' 'MYLAHVGFALSFEAIGRVFDRDRTTVSHACRVVEDSRDDAGLDRRLAALEAMCAVCDERFEGASDAGV' A
#
# COMPACT_ATOMS: atom_id res chain seq x y z
N MET A 1 0.85 5.04 1.80
CA MET A 1 -0.14 4.27 2.58
C MET A 1 -0.75 3.17 1.74
N TYR A 2 -1.47 3.49 0.65
CA TYR A 2 -2.05 2.49 -0.25
C TYR A 2 -1.05 1.45 -0.77
N LEU A 3 0.01 1.87 -1.46
CA LEU A 3 1.03 0.96 -1.99
C LEU A 3 1.75 0.15 -0.90
N ALA A 4 1.87 0.69 0.31
CA ALA A 4 2.43 -0.05 1.44
C ALA A 4 1.53 -1.22 1.85
N HIS A 5 0.21 -1.03 1.76
CA HIS A 5 -0.75 -2.08 2.04
C HIS A 5 -0.91 -3.06 0.87
N VAL A 6 -1.16 -2.55 -0.33
CA VAL A 6 -1.48 -3.38 -1.50
C VAL A 6 -0.24 -4.01 -2.12
N GLY A 7 0.85 -3.25 -2.22
CA GLY A 7 2.08 -3.72 -2.87
C GLY A 7 3.03 -4.51 -1.97
N PHE A 8 2.90 -4.40 -0.65
CA PHE A 8 3.81 -5.04 0.32
C PHE A 8 3.08 -5.74 1.48
N ALA A 9 1.75 -5.89 1.40
CA ALA A 9 0.91 -6.56 2.40
C ALA A 9 1.05 -6.05 3.85
N LEU A 10 1.53 -4.81 4.06
CA LEU A 10 1.70 -4.28 5.42
C LEU A 10 0.32 -3.99 6.06
N SER A 11 0.23 -4.24 7.36
CA SER A 11 -1.00 -3.98 8.12
C SER A 11 -1.26 -2.49 8.27
N PHE A 12 -2.53 -2.09 8.39
CA PHE A 12 -2.89 -0.67 8.62
C PHE A 12 -2.29 -0.11 9.91
N GLU A 13 -2.09 -0.95 10.92
CA GLU A 13 -1.43 -0.55 12.16
C GLU A 13 0.06 -0.26 11.95
N ALA A 14 0.78 -1.16 11.26
CA ALA A 14 2.19 -0.95 10.94
C ALA A 14 2.39 0.32 10.10
N ILE A 15 1.57 0.49 9.06
CA ILE A 15 1.59 1.70 8.21
C ILE A 15 1.25 2.94 9.04
N GLY A 16 0.22 2.87 9.88
CA GLY A 16 -0.17 3.98 10.76
C GLY A 16 0.98 4.45 11.64
N ARG A 17 1.67 3.51 12.30
CA ARG A 17 2.86 3.79 13.13
C ARG A 17 3.97 4.46 12.33
N VAL A 18 4.30 3.97 11.13
CA VAL A 18 5.37 4.55 10.30
C VAL A 18 5.07 5.99 9.86
N PHE A 19 3.80 6.29 9.58
CA PHE A 19 3.38 7.60 9.10
C PHE A 19 2.91 8.55 10.22
N ASP A 20 3.00 8.15 11.49
CA ASP A 20 2.44 8.85 12.66
C ASP A 20 0.95 9.21 12.46
N ARG A 21 0.16 8.20 12.08
CA ARG A 21 -1.29 8.31 11.83
C ARG A 21 -2.05 7.14 12.42
N ASP A 22 -3.31 7.38 12.74
CA ASP A 22 -4.21 6.30 13.16
C ASP A 22 -4.50 5.34 11.99
N ARG A 23 -4.71 4.05 12.30
CA ARG A 23 -5.05 3.01 11.31
C ARG A 23 -6.27 3.36 10.45
N THR A 24 -7.22 4.15 10.97
CA THR A 24 -8.39 4.64 10.22
C THR A 24 -7.99 5.65 9.15
N THR A 25 -6.92 6.43 9.34
CA THR A 25 -6.35 7.30 8.29
C THR A 25 -5.79 6.46 7.14
N VAL A 26 -5.14 5.33 7.46
CA VAL A 26 -4.65 4.39 6.43
C VAL A 26 -5.81 3.77 5.66
N SER A 27 -6.85 3.31 6.37
CA SER A 27 -8.08 2.79 5.76
C SER A 27 -8.75 3.84 4.86
N HIS A 28 -8.85 5.09 5.33
CA HIS A 28 -9.39 6.19 4.55
C HIS A 28 -8.55 6.45 3.30
N ALA A 29 -7.23 6.50 3.41
CA ALA A 29 -6.34 6.69 2.28
C ALA A 29 -6.47 5.58 1.24
N CYS A 30 -6.63 4.32 1.67
CA CYS A 30 -6.86 3.21 0.74
C CYS A 30 -8.18 3.39 -0.01
N ARG A 31 -9.26 3.72 0.71
CA ARG A 31 -10.56 4.00 0.10
C ARG A 31 -10.50 5.14 -0.91
N VAL A 32 -9.85 6.25 -0.57
CA VAL A 32 -9.69 7.39 -1.49
C VAL A 32 -8.98 7.00 -2.78
N VAL A 33 -7.96 6.13 -2.70
CA VAL A 33 -7.27 5.65 -3.90
C VAL A 33 -8.17 4.72 -4.71
N GLU A 34 -8.87 3.78 -4.09
CA GLU A 34 -9.78 2.86 -4.80
C GLU A 34 -10.95 3.61 -5.47
N ASP A 35 -11.57 4.56 -4.76
CA ASP A 35 -12.64 5.40 -5.29
C ASP A 35 -12.16 6.27 -6.48
N SER A 36 -10.85 6.50 -6.61
CA SER A 36 -10.27 7.28 -7.71
C SER A 36 -9.94 6.48 -8.97
N ARG A 37 -10.06 5.14 -8.94
CA ARG A 37 -9.73 4.25 -10.07
C ARG A 37 -10.71 4.32 -11.24
N ASP A 38 -11.84 5.01 -11.09
CA ASP A 38 -12.72 5.34 -12.22
C ASP A 38 -12.02 6.20 -13.29
N ASP A 39 -10.96 6.94 -12.93
CA ASP A 39 -10.09 7.61 -13.89
C ASP A 39 -9.07 6.62 -14.48
N ALA A 40 -9.30 6.22 -15.73
CA ALA A 40 -8.43 5.27 -16.43
C ALA A 40 -6.95 5.73 -16.57
N GLY A 41 -6.67 7.04 -16.51
CA GLY A 41 -5.31 7.56 -16.56
C GLY A 41 -4.58 7.42 -15.22
N LEU A 42 -5.28 7.63 -14.11
CA LEU A 42 -4.81 7.36 -12.76
C LEU A 42 -4.66 5.86 -12.52
N ASP A 43 -5.67 5.07 -12.88
CA ASP A 43 -5.65 3.61 -12.70
C ASP A 43 -4.45 2.96 -13.41
N ARG A 44 -4.16 3.33 -14.65
CA ARG A 44 -2.95 2.86 -15.36
C ARG A 44 -1.65 3.22 -14.64
N ARG A 45 -1.58 4.41 -14.02
CA ARG A 45 -0.39 4.83 -13.25
C ARG A 45 -0.27 4.07 -11.94
N LEU A 46 -1.38 3.83 -11.25
CA LEU A 46 -1.43 3.00 -10.05
C LEU A 46 -0.98 1.57 -10.35
N ALA A 47 -1.53 0.96 -11.42
CA ALA A 47 -1.14 -0.38 -11.86
C ALA A 47 0.37 -0.49 -12.16
N ALA A 48 0.97 0.54 -12.78
CA ALA A 48 2.41 0.56 -13.00
C ALA A 48 3.23 0.62 -11.69
N LEU A 49 2.79 1.40 -10.70
CA LEU A 49 3.44 1.46 -9.39
C LEU A 49 3.28 0.14 -8.62
N GLU A 50 2.13 -0.50 -8.71
CA GLU A 50 1.88 -1.82 -8.10
C GLU A 50 2.77 -2.90 -8.71
N ALA A 51 2.92 -2.89 -10.04
CA ALA A 51 3.85 -3.80 -10.72
C ALA A 51 5.31 -3.56 -10.29
N MET A 52 5.70 -2.31 -10.06
CA MET A 52 7.03 -2.00 -9.52
C MET A 52 7.20 -2.51 -8.08
N CYS A 53 6.16 -2.41 -7.24
CA CYS A 53 6.18 -2.98 -5.90
C CYS A 53 6.39 -4.49 -5.94
N ALA A 54 5.67 -5.21 -6.81
CA ALA A 54 5.83 -6.66 -6.97
C ALA A 54 7.28 -7.06 -7.33
N VAL A 55 7.91 -6.35 -8.27
CA VAL A 55 9.32 -6.58 -8.64
C VAL A 55 10.30 -6.26 -7.51
N CYS A 56 9.95 -5.30 -6.65
CA CYS A 56 10.75 -4.97 -5.46
C CYS A 56 10.56 -5.99 -4.34
N ASP A 57 9.35 -6.52 -4.15
CA ASP A 57 9.02 -7.44 -3.05
C ASP A 57 9.75 -8.79 -3.19
N GLU A 58 9.93 -9.27 -4.42
CA GLU A 58 10.80 -10.42 -4.74
C GLU A 58 12.27 -10.23 -4.27
N ARG A 59 12.68 -9.00 -3.95
CA ARG A 59 14.00 -8.67 -3.39
C ARG A 59 13.99 -8.48 -1.87
N PHE A 60 12.82 -8.41 -1.24
CA PHE A 60 12.60 -8.13 0.18
C PHE A 60 12.12 -9.35 1.00
N GLU A 61 12.06 -10.54 0.40
CA GLU A 61 11.59 -11.83 0.95
C GLU A 61 12.38 -12.38 2.18
N GLY A 62 13.09 -11.52 2.92
CA GLY A 62 13.73 -11.81 4.20
C GLY A 62 13.18 -11.03 5.40
N ALA A 63 12.14 -10.20 5.24
CA ALA A 63 11.60 -9.34 6.30
C ALA A 63 10.14 -9.64 6.70
N SER A 64 9.59 -10.79 6.27
CA SER A 64 8.24 -11.22 6.65
C SER A 64 8.22 -11.82 8.06
N ASP A 65 8.58 -11.04 9.07
CA ASP A 65 8.15 -11.30 10.45
C ASP A 65 8.06 -9.98 11.23
N ALA A 66 6.89 -9.34 11.16
CA ALA A 66 6.51 -8.28 12.09
C ALA A 66 4.98 -8.27 12.26
N GLY A 67 4.44 -9.45 12.56
CA GLY A 67 3.15 -9.60 13.21
C GLY A 67 3.36 -9.87 14.70
N VAL A 68 3.64 -8.84 15.48
CA VAL A 68 3.50 -8.83 16.95
C VAL A 68 2.55 -7.72 17.34
#